data_AF-A0A920NAI9-F1
#
_entry.id   AF-A0A920NAI9-F1
#
_cell.length_a   1.000
_cell.length_b   1.000
_cell.length_c   1.000
_cell.angle_alpha   90.00
_cell.angle_beta   90.00
_cell.angle_gamma   90.00
#
_symmetry.space_group_name_H-M   'P 1'
#
loop_
_entity.id
_entity.type
_entity.pdbx_description
1 polymer ?
#
loop_
_entity_poly.entity_id
_entity_poly.type
_entity_poly.pdbx_seq_one_letter_code
_entity_poly.pdbx_strand_id
1 'polypeptide(L)'
;MPRTDVNGWQTLRKKSRIPIIHGGGPVLGGFQEVMLGFADIYMIGGFSIPKILELGSAYSLSNVQTIFQHTGNTLTKALALHIACVFPGLPRPFH
;
A
#
# COMPACT_ATOMS: atom_id res chain seq x y z
N MET A 1 14.92 6.00 -1.91
CA MET A 1 15.56 5.81 -0.58
C MET A 1 15.62 4.33 -0.26
N PRO A 2 16.57 3.87 0.58
CA PRO A 2 16.53 2.51 1.12
C PRO A 2 15.19 2.23 1.80
N ARG A 3 14.60 1.06 1.54
CA ARG A 3 13.28 0.69 2.11
C ARG A 3 13.29 0.51 3.63
N THR A 4 14.46 0.28 4.23
CA THR A 4 14.64 0.08 5.68
C THR A 4 14.91 1.38 6.44
N ASP A 5 15.09 2.50 5.74
CA ASP A 5 15.47 3.78 6.38
C ASP A 5 14.24 4.51 6.94
N VAL A 6 13.76 4.03 8.08
CA VAL A 6 12.60 4.59 8.82
C VAL A 6 12.72 6.11 8.97
N ASN A 7 13.88 6.57 9.45
CA ASN A 7 14.13 7.98 9.76
C ASN A 7 14.16 8.84 8.49
N GLY A 8 14.76 8.32 7.42
CA GLY A 8 14.77 8.95 6.11
C GLY A 8 13.35 9.14 5.55
N TRP A 9 12.52 8.09 5.59
CA TRP A 9 11.13 8.15 5.14
C TRP A 9 10.29 9.12 5.97
N GLN A 10 10.37 9.08 7.29
CA GLN A 10 9.67 10.03 8.16
C GLN A 10 10.11 11.47 7.91
N THR A 11 11.41 11.70 7.73
CA THR A 11 11.95 13.04 7.44
C THR A 11 11.50 13.52 6.07
N LEU A 12 11.51 12.65 5.06
CA LEU A 12 11.03 12.95 3.71
C LEU A 12 9.55 13.34 3.75
N ARG A 13 8.72 12.55 4.44
CA ARG A 13 7.29 12.83 4.61
C ARG A 13 7.04 14.17 5.29
N LYS A 14 7.76 14.48 6.39
CA LYS A 14 7.63 15.77 7.09
C LYS A 14 8.04 16.97 6.25
N LYS A 15 9.00 16.80 5.32
CA LYS A 15 9.50 17.87 4.45
C LYS A 15 8.76 17.96 3.11
N SER A 16 7.97 16.94 2.76
CA SER A 16 7.24 16.88 1.52
C SER A 16 5.94 17.67 1.59
N ARG A 17 5.61 18.36 0.50
CA ARG A 17 4.29 19.00 0.29
C ARG A 17 3.34 18.13 -0.54
N ILE A 18 3.83 17.00 -1.04
CA ILE A 18 3.06 16.03 -1.82
C ILE A 18 2.97 14.70 -1.06
N PRO A 19 1.88 13.94 -1.21
CA PRO A 19 1.75 12.63 -0.59
C PRO A 19 2.91 11.70 -0.99
N ILE A 20 3.50 11.03 -0.01
CA ILE A 20 4.54 10.04 -0.25
C ILE A 20 3.91 8.66 -0.38
N ILE A 21 4.28 7.94 -1.44
CA ILE A 21 3.87 6.55 -1.68
C ILE A 21 5.05 5.64 -1.35
N HIS A 22 4.85 4.69 -0.42
CA HIS A 22 5.83 3.65 -0.14
C HIS A 22 5.45 2.37 -0.89
N GLY A 23 6.29 1.97 -1.84
CA GLY A 23 6.06 0.80 -2.69
C GLY A 23 7.16 -0.23 -2.66
N GLY A 24 6.88 -1.37 -3.31
CA GLY A 24 7.68 -2.59 -3.25
C GLY A 24 7.25 -3.50 -2.10
N GLY A 25 7.90 -4.67 -1.98
CA GLY A 25 7.57 -5.59 -0.89
C GLY A 25 7.87 -4.98 0.47
N PRO A 26 7.03 -5.20 1.50
CA PRO A 26 7.32 -4.71 2.82
C PRO A 26 8.54 -5.44 3.37
N VAL A 27 9.37 -4.68 4.10
CA VAL A 27 10.60 -5.17 4.70
C VAL A 27 10.37 -5.60 6.15
N LEU A 28 9.36 -5.03 6.82
CA LEU A 28 9.03 -5.28 8.22
C LEU A 28 7.72 -6.09 8.39
N GLY A 29 7.07 -6.48 7.30
CA GLY A 29 5.85 -7.29 7.33
C GLY A 29 4.59 -6.58 6.84
N GLY A 30 4.68 -5.28 6.52
CA GLY A 30 3.67 -4.48 5.84
C GLY A 30 3.03 -3.48 6.79
N PHE A 31 2.33 -3.99 7.78
CA PHE A 31 1.63 -3.15 8.75
C PHE A 31 2.58 -2.40 9.68
N GLN A 32 3.76 -2.94 9.91
CA GLN A 32 4.79 -2.34 10.74
C GLN A 32 5.27 -1.01 10.13
N GLU A 33 5.47 -0.95 8.82
CA GLU A 33 5.82 0.29 8.11
C GLU A 33 4.71 1.35 8.24
N VAL A 34 3.45 0.92 8.22
CA VAL A 34 2.29 1.77 8.46
C VAL A 34 2.32 2.37 9.86
N MET A 35 2.54 1.54 10.89
CA MET A 35 2.63 1.99 12.29
C MET A 35 3.80 2.96 12.52
N LEU A 36 4.91 2.77 11.82
CA LEU A 36 6.07 3.66 11.89
C LEU A 36 5.91 4.93 11.03
N GLY A 37 4.84 5.06 10.25
CA GLY A 37 4.49 6.29 9.54
C GLY A 37 5.43 6.64 8.39
N PHE A 38 5.92 5.65 7.64
CA PHE A 38 6.85 5.84 6.53
C PHE A 38 6.28 6.72 5.41
N ALA A 39 5.00 6.55 5.11
CA ALA A 39 4.33 7.16 3.97
C ALA A 39 2.86 7.46 4.25
N ASP A 40 2.24 8.22 3.35
CA ASP A 40 0.81 8.53 3.36
C ASP A 40 0.00 7.43 2.67
N ILE A 41 0.60 6.78 1.67
CA ILE A 41 -0.02 5.75 0.83
C ILE A 41 0.93 4.55 0.73
N TYR A 42 0.39 3.33 0.81
CA TYR A 42 1.18 2.11 0.73
C TYR A 42 0.78 1.27 -0.47
N MET A 43 1.78 0.77 -1.19
CA MET A 43 1.55 -0.02 -2.38
C MET A 43 1.84 -1.50 -2.10
N ILE A 44 0.82 -2.36 -2.23
CA ILE A 44 0.88 -3.80 -1.96
C ILE A 44 0.90 -4.55 -3.29
N GLY A 45 1.90 -5.41 -3.50
CA GLY A 45 1.98 -6.24 -4.70
C GLY A 45 3.09 -7.28 -4.60
N GLY A 46 3.03 -8.32 -5.44
CA GLY A 46 4.05 -9.39 -5.46
C GLY A 46 3.92 -10.46 -4.37
N PHE A 47 2.78 -10.52 -3.68
CA PHE A 47 2.47 -11.56 -2.70
C PHE A 47 1.41 -12.54 -3.21
N SER A 48 1.25 -13.65 -2.49
CA SER A 48 0.09 -14.53 -2.67
C SER A 48 -1.21 -13.77 -2.37
N ILE A 49 -2.30 -14.14 -3.04
CA ILE A 49 -3.63 -13.53 -2.86
C ILE A 49 -4.05 -13.47 -1.38
N PRO A 50 -3.90 -14.53 -0.56
CA PRO A 50 -4.25 -14.46 0.85
C PRO A 50 -3.50 -13.36 1.62
N LYS A 51 -2.21 -13.17 1.33
CA LYS A 51 -1.42 -12.14 2.00
C LYS A 51 -1.82 -10.72 1.57
N ILE A 52 -2.19 -10.55 0.30
CA ILE A 52 -2.76 -9.30 -0.21
C ILE A 52 -4.08 -8.99 0.52
N LEU A 53 -4.93 -10.00 0.75
CA LEU A 53 -6.19 -9.83 1.46
C LEU A 53 -6.01 -9.46 2.94
N GLU A 54 -5.05 -10.11 3.60
CA GLU A 54 -4.69 -9.84 5.00
C GLU A 54 -4.19 -8.39 5.17
N LEU A 55 -3.22 -7.97 4.36
CA LEU A 55 -2.65 -6.62 4.43
C LEU A 55 -3.66 -5.55 3.98
N GLY A 56 -4.41 -5.82 2.91
CA GLY A 56 -5.47 -4.91 2.43
C GLY A 56 -6.53 -4.66 3.50
N SER A 57 -6.94 -5.70 4.23
CA SER A 57 -7.86 -5.58 5.38
C SER A 57 -7.27 -4.73 6.50
N ALA A 58 -6.01 -5.00 6.88
CA ALA A 58 -5.34 -4.27 7.95
C ALA A 58 -5.20 -2.77 7.63
N TYR A 59 -4.89 -2.43 6.37
CA TYR A 59 -4.69 -1.04 5.94
C TYR A 59 -6.03 -0.32 5.84
N SER A 60 -7.05 -0.99 5.30
CA SER A 60 -8.43 -0.50 5.24
C SER A 60 -8.98 -0.17 6.64
N LEU A 61 -8.82 -1.07 7.61
CA LEU A 61 -9.25 -0.84 9.00
C LEU A 61 -8.48 0.30 9.68
N SER A 62 -7.25 0.57 9.24
CA SER A 62 -6.43 1.67 9.75
C SER A 62 -6.63 2.98 8.99
N ASN A 63 -7.61 3.03 8.07
CA ASN A 63 -7.90 4.18 7.21
C ASN A 63 -6.68 4.65 6.39
N VAL A 64 -5.87 3.68 5.93
CA VAL A 64 -4.65 3.93 5.16
C VAL A 64 -4.92 3.68 3.68
N GLN A 65 -4.65 4.69 2.87
CA GLN A 65 -4.83 4.58 1.43
C GLN A 65 -3.84 3.55 0.86
N THR A 66 -4.37 2.62 0.07
CA THR A 66 -3.61 1.49 -0.46
C THR A 66 -3.71 1.42 -1.98
N ILE A 67 -2.59 1.12 -2.65
CA ILE A 67 -2.50 0.89 -4.09
C ILE A 67 -2.13 -0.58 -4.33
N PHE A 68 -2.89 -1.30 -5.16
CA PHE A 68 -2.52 -2.67 -5.55
C PHE A 68 -1.58 -2.66 -6.76
N GLN A 69 -0.32 -3.03 -6.53
CA GLN A 69 0.68 -3.17 -7.58
C GLN A 69 0.61 -4.56 -8.21
N HIS A 70 -0.23 -4.65 -9.24
CA HIS A 70 -0.28 -5.82 -10.11
C HIS A 70 0.25 -5.45 -11.49
N THR A 71 1.44 -5.95 -11.80
CA THR A 71 2.03 -5.84 -13.14
C THR A 71 1.67 -7.10 -13.94
N GLY A 72 0.83 -6.96 -14.94
CA GLY A 72 0.40 -8.06 -15.79
C GLY A 72 -0.59 -7.63 -16.87
N ASN A 73 -1.15 -8.62 -17.57
CA ASN A 73 -2.15 -8.41 -18.61
C ASN A 73 -3.51 -8.00 -18.02
N THR A 74 -4.52 -7.86 -18.87
CA THR A 74 -5.89 -7.47 -18.49
C THR A 74 -6.48 -8.34 -17.37
N LEU A 75 -6.19 -9.66 -17.36
CA LEU A 75 -6.63 -10.56 -16.29
C LEU A 75 -6.06 -10.15 -14.92
N THR A 76 -4.78 -9.78 -14.87
CA THR A 76 -4.12 -9.38 -13.62
C THR A 76 -4.71 -8.05 -13.10
N LYS A 77 -5.03 -7.12 -14.01
CA LYS A 77 -5.69 -5.86 -13.67
C LYS A 77 -7.13 -6.06 -13.19
N ALA A 78 -7.88 -6.96 -13.83
CA ALA A 78 -9.24 -7.31 -13.39
C ALA A 78 -9.23 -7.92 -11.98
N LEU A 79 -8.31 -8.85 -11.71
CA LEU A 79 -8.13 -9.43 -10.37
C LEU A 79 -7.84 -8.34 -9.33
N ALA A 80 -6.91 -7.42 -9.63
CA ALA A 80 -6.57 -6.31 -8.74
C ALA A 80 -7.80 -5.45 -8.40
N LEU A 81 -8.63 -5.15 -9.41
CA LEU A 81 -9.86 -4.38 -9.24
C LEU A 81 -10.88 -5.13 -8.36
N HIS A 82 -11.09 -6.42 -8.60
CA HIS A 82 -11.99 -7.24 -7.79
C HIS A 82 -11.56 -7.30 -6.32
N ILE A 83 -10.26 -7.46 -6.07
CA ILE A 83 -9.69 -7.42 -4.72
C ILE A 83 -9.94 -6.06 -4.07
N ALA A 84 -9.68 -4.96 -4.79
CA ALA A 84 -9.87 -3.60 -4.27
C ALA A 84 -11.32 -3.30 -3.88
N CYS A 85 -12.30 -3.82 -4.61
CA CYS A 85 -13.73 -3.62 -4.34
C CYS A 85 -14.21 -4.21 -3.01
N VAL A 86 -13.48 -5.17 -2.42
CA VAL A 86 -13.89 -5.83 -1.17
C VAL A 86 -13.53 -5.00 0.07
N PHE A 87 -12.59 -4.05 -0.02
CA PHE A 87 -12.13 -3.31 1.15
C PHE A 87 -12.90 -2.00 1.37
N PRO A 88 -13.45 -1.77 2.58
CA PRO A 88 -14.10 -0.52 2.91
C PRO A 88 -13.07 0.63 3.00
N GLY A 89 -13.37 1.79 2.40
CA GLY A 89 -12.56 3.00 2.55
C GLY A 89 -11.37 3.17 1.60
N LEU A 90 -11.12 2.23 0.67
CA LEU A 90 -10.17 2.49 -0.42
C LEU A 90 -10.79 3.48 -1.43
N PRO A 91 -10.03 4.48 -1.92
CA PRO A 91 -10.52 5.35 -2.98
C PRO A 91 -10.83 4.49 -4.19
N ARG A 92 -12.10 4.48 -4.60
CA ARG A 92 -12.51 3.79 -5.82
C ARG A 92 -11.83 4.46 -7.02
N PRO A 93 -11.27 3.68 -7.97
CA PRO A 93 -10.77 4.26 -9.19
C PRO A 93 -11.97 4.77 -9.99
N PHE A 94 -12.01 6.09 -10.21
CA PHE A 94 -12.94 6.81 -11.09
C PHE A 94 -14.40 6.94 -10.61
N HIS A 95 -14.76 8.18 -10.24
CA HIS A 95 -16.05 8.80 -10.53
C HIS A 95 -15.78 10.04 -11.37
#